data_AF-A0A386ZF89-F1
#
_entry.id   AF-A0A386ZF89-F1
#
_cell.length_a   1.000
_cell.length_b   1.000
_cell.length_c   1.000
_cell.angle_alpha   90.00
_cell.angle_beta   90.00
_cell.angle_gamma   90.00
#
_symmetry.space_group_name_H-M   'P 1'
#
loop_
_entity.id
_entity.type
_entity.pdbx_description
1 polymer ?
#
loop_
_entity_poly.entity_id
_entity_poly.type
_entity_poly.pdbx_seq_one_letter_code
_entity_poly.pdbx_strand_id
1 'polypeptide(L)'
;MSVTALEVGGRYRLHTELDGDFTPAQLAGSGAARRVPPITAPDAARQLAALGVRAADTDAALMARLENHRLARPPVGEHLGAMSAADAEALACVAARWMRYRPGQLADLRAVNTACKILGALALHQQARPDPLIGGYIATVAEQLEETTGVLALHLRNRLNPPAPPPIPPAALEPLRARTRARVAVLAPPTSRVAAELLTGLAACSLDAVLIAWCPPPGATSIPPESYYASAWYPEPAPEGDRPPTPTPAEQVHNWDEAATALSRCADLTLLAGMPIVPGRVLAATRLGAVNAHNGALPVLRGMDAPGWAVLTGQPIVCTVHLARSGVDTGEVLASEPVPMAHLPTLKARIRAAQVRLLIAVAVHVASSGQLPTLYPQQGSPVQYYRLHPHLKRHLDATVPLLRARY
;
A
#
# COMPACT_ATOMS: atom_id res chain seq x y z
N MET A 1 -34.58 9.10 -9.37
CA MET A 1 -33.78 10.32 -9.61
C MET A 1 -32.45 9.88 -10.20
N SER A 2 -32.14 10.37 -11.40
CA SER A 2 -31.00 9.97 -12.23
C SER A 2 -29.68 10.17 -11.50
N VAL A 3 -28.83 9.15 -11.48
CA VAL A 3 -27.42 9.24 -11.04
C VAL A 3 -26.67 9.97 -12.14
N THR A 4 -26.70 11.30 -12.12
CA THR A 4 -25.89 12.12 -13.01
C THR A 4 -24.42 11.91 -12.68
N ALA A 5 -23.67 11.66 -13.75
CA ALA A 5 -22.23 11.40 -13.77
C ALA A 5 -21.47 12.30 -12.80
N LEU A 6 -20.66 11.66 -11.95
CA LEU A 6 -19.63 12.30 -11.15
C LEU A 6 -18.70 13.06 -12.11
N GLU A 7 -18.92 14.37 -12.24
CA GLU A 7 -17.99 15.25 -12.93
C GLU A 7 -16.60 15.09 -12.27
N VAL A 8 -15.63 14.82 -13.13
CA VAL A 8 -14.24 14.50 -12.81
C VAL A 8 -13.58 15.78 -12.28
N GLY A 9 -13.84 16.10 -11.01
CA GLY A 9 -13.17 17.16 -10.23
C GLY A 9 -12.23 16.62 -9.16
N GLY A 10 -11.87 15.33 -9.24
CA GLY A 10 -11.04 14.65 -8.24
C GLY A 10 -9.55 14.95 -8.40
N ARG A 11 -8.85 15.06 -7.26
CA ARG A 11 -7.42 15.34 -7.11
C ARG A 11 -6.50 14.36 -7.84
N TYR A 12 -6.96 13.14 -8.06
CA TYR A 12 -6.31 12.16 -8.93
C TYR A 12 -6.72 12.46 -10.38
N ARG A 13 -5.94 13.31 -11.05
CA ARG A 13 -6.08 13.49 -12.51
C ARG A 13 -5.95 12.12 -13.17
N LEU A 14 -6.76 11.87 -14.19
CA LEU A 14 -6.67 10.65 -14.99
C LEU A 14 -5.27 10.57 -15.60
N HIS A 15 -4.50 9.57 -15.19
CA HIS A 15 -3.20 9.25 -15.78
C HIS A 15 -3.29 7.87 -16.42
N THR A 16 -4.03 7.79 -17.53
CA THR A 16 -4.32 6.54 -18.25
C THR A 16 -3.05 5.76 -18.57
N GLU A 17 -2.00 6.43 -19.06
CA GLU A 17 -0.74 5.79 -19.47
C GLU A 17 0.11 5.28 -18.28
N LEU A 18 0.04 5.96 -17.14
CA LEU A 18 0.82 5.60 -15.95
C LEU A 18 0.13 4.48 -15.17
N ASP A 19 -1.15 4.62 -14.87
CA ASP A 19 -1.84 3.73 -13.94
C ASP A 19 -2.77 2.71 -14.61
N GLY A 20 -2.95 2.80 -15.93
CA GLY A 20 -4.10 2.17 -16.58
C GLY A 20 -5.41 2.80 -16.13
N ASP A 21 -5.40 4.06 -15.67
CA ASP A 21 -6.58 4.69 -15.12
C ASP A 21 -7.66 4.94 -16.19
N PHE A 22 -8.92 4.93 -15.80
CA PHE A 22 -10.06 5.01 -16.73
C PHE A 22 -11.25 5.76 -16.13
N THR A 23 -12.09 6.29 -17.01
CA THR A 23 -13.47 6.66 -16.69
C THR A 23 -14.43 5.55 -17.10
N PRO A 24 -15.57 5.38 -16.42
CA PRO A 24 -16.58 4.41 -16.84
C PRO A 24 -17.06 4.65 -18.28
N ALA A 25 -17.13 5.93 -18.72
CA ALA A 25 -17.48 6.29 -20.10
C ALA A 25 -16.45 5.79 -21.13
N GLN A 26 -15.15 5.80 -20.82
CA GLN A 26 -14.10 5.24 -21.69
C GLN A 26 -14.25 3.72 -21.87
N LEU A 27 -14.68 3.03 -20.82
CA LEU A 27 -14.91 1.58 -20.87
C LEU A 27 -16.20 1.23 -21.62
N ALA A 28 -17.27 2.03 -21.44
CA ALA A 28 -18.55 1.83 -22.12
C ALA A 28 -18.44 1.98 -23.65
N GLY A 29 -17.57 2.87 -24.14
CA GLY A 29 -17.33 3.07 -25.58
C GLY A 29 -16.52 1.97 -26.26
N SER A 30 -15.94 1.02 -25.50
CA SER A 30 -15.09 -0.05 -26.04
C SER A 30 -15.86 -1.22 -26.67
N GLY A 31 -17.20 -1.26 -26.50
CA GLY A 31 -18.04 -2.38 -26.93
C GLY A 31 -18.86 -2.08 -28.18
N ALA A 32 -18.45 -2.63 -29.33
CA ALA A 32 -19.39 -2.99 -30.38
C ALA A 32 -19.98 -4.39 -30.08
N ALA A 33 -21.13 -4.41 -29.39
CA ALA A 33 -22.23 -5.36 -29.60
C ALA A 33 -22.12 -6.88 -29.28
N ARG A 34 -21.14 -7.41 -28.54
CA ARG A 34 -21.26 -8.79 -27.99
C ARG A 34 -21.02 -8.88 -26.50
N ARG A 35 -22.10 -9.15 -25.74
CA ARG A 35 -22.00 -9.70 -24.39
C ARG A 35 -21.34 -11.07 -24.47
N VAL A 36 -20.26 -11.26 -23.75
CA VAL A 36 -19.52 -12.52 -23.76
C VAL A 36 -19.85 -13.29 -22.49
N PRO A 37 -20.27 -14.58 -22.59
CA PRO A 37 -20.48 -15.40 -21.41
C PRO A 37 -19.15 -15.63 -20.67
N PRO A 38 -19.17 -15.75 -19.34
CA PRO A 38 -17.94 -15.92 -18.55
C PRO A 38 -17.20 -17.21 -18.94
N ILE A 39 -15.88 -17.13 -19.09
CA ILE A 39 -15.01 -18.30 -19.30
C ILE A 39 -15.17 -19.29 -18.15
N THR A 40 -15.23 -20.58 -18.50
CA THR A 40 -15.36 -21.66 -17.52
C THR A 40 -14.04 -21.90 -16.78
N ALA A 41 -14.10 -22.38 -15.53
CA ALA A 41 -12.91 -22.57 -14.69
C ALA A 41 -11.76 -23.40 -15.34
N PRO A 42 -12.01 -24.46 -16.13
CA PRO A 42 -10.95 -25.22 -16.82
C PRO A 42 -10.19 -24.43 -17.89
N ASP A 43 -10.85 -23.48 -18.55
CA ASP A 43 -10.27 -22.68 -19.64
C ASP A 43 -9.39 -21.56 -19.08
N ALA A 44 -9.84 -20.90 -18.01
CA ALA A 44 -9.06 -19.87 -17.31
C ALA A 44 -7.75 -20.44 -16.71
N ALA A 45 -7.79 -21.65 -16.14
CA ALA A 45 -6.61 -22.26 -15.53
C ALA A 45 -5.48 -22.56 -16.54
N ARG A 46 -5.83 -22.96 -17.77
CA ARG A 46 -4.86 -23.19 -18.85
C ARG A 46 -4.26 -21.89 -19.37
N GLN A 47 -5.07 -20.86 -19.56
CA GLN A 47 -4.63 -19.60 -20.15
C GLN A 47 -3.81 -18.75 -19.15
N LEU A 48 -4.13 -18.76 -17.86
CA LEU A 48 -3.36 -18.05 -16.84
C LEU A 48 -1.99 -18.69 -16.53
N ALA A 49 -1.74 -19.93 -16.98
CA ALA A 49 -0.44 -20.59 -16.82
C ALA A 49 0.69 -19.80 -17.50
N ALA A 50 0.42 -19.12 -18.62
CA ALA A 50 1.37 -18.25 -19.30
C ALA A 50 1.79 -17.03 -18.44
N LEU A 51 0.95 -16.63 -17.48
CA LEU A 51 1.23 -15.57 -16.49
C LEU A 51 1.86 -16.14 -15.19
N GLY A 52 2.27 -17.41 -15.19
CA GLY A 52 2.87 -18.07 -14.04
C GLY A 52 1.89 -18.43 -12.93
N VAL A 53 0.59 -18.54 -13.24
CA VAL A 53 -0.48 -18.97 -12.33
C VAL A 53 -0.70 -20.47 -12.46
N ARG A 54 -0.83 -21.19 -11.35
CA ARG A 54 -1.13 -22.62 -11.36
C ARG A 54 -2.61 -22.88 -11.06
N ALA A 55 -3.17 -23.96 -11.61
CA ALA A 55 -4.56 -24.36 -11.36
C ALA A 55 -4.91 -24.58 -9.87
N ALA A 56 -3.92 -24.89 -9.03
CA ALA A 56 -4.07 -25.09 -7.59
C ALA A 56 -3.97 -23.80 -6.74
N ASP A 57 -3.64 -22.66 -7.35
CA ASP A 57 -3.52 -21.40 -6.61
C ASP A 57 -4.91 -20.92 -6.16
N THR A 58 -5.05 -20.57 -4.87
CA THR A 58 -6.29 -19.96 -4.34
C THR A 58 -6.50 -18.57 -4.91
N ASP A 59 -7.72 -18.01 -4.81
CA ASP A 59 -8.00 -16.62 -5.23
C ASP A 59 -7.02 -15.61 -4.59
N ALA A 60 -6.66 -15.82 -3.33
CA ALA A 60 -5.69 -14.97 -2.64
C ALA A 60 -4.28 -15.06 -3.23
N ALA A 61 -3.84 -16.27 -3.61
CA ALA A 61 -2.55 -16.48 -4.25
C ALA A 61 -2.52 -15.92 -5.69
N LEU A 62 -3.61 -16.07 -6.45
CA LEU A 62 -3.76 -15.48 -7.77
C LEU A 62 -3.75 -13.95 -7.71
N MET A 63 -4.51 -13.34 -6.80
CA MET A 63 -4.47 -11.89 -6.56
C MET A 63 -3.04 -11.44 -6.24
N ALA A 64 -2.35 -12.11 -5.32
CA ALA A 64 -0.99 -11.76 -4.95
C ALA A 64 -0.02 -11.83 -6.14
N ARG A 65 -0.13 -12.83 -7.02
CA ARG A 65 0.68 -12.91 -8.24
C ARG A 65 0.41 -11.75 -9.19
N LEU A 66 -0.86 -11.46 -9.46
CA LEU A 66 -1.25 -10.38 -10.37
C LEU A 66 -0.86 -9.00 -9.84
N GLU A 67 -1.02 -8.77 -8.54
CA GLU A 67 -0.63 -7.53 -7.86
C GLU A 67 0.89 -7.28 -7.88
N ASN A 68 1.70 -8.35 -7.98
CA ASN A 68 3.15 -8.24 -8.13
C ASN A 68 3.63 -8.31 -9.59
N HIS A 69 2.74 -8.64 -10.53
CA HIS A 69 3.05 -8.75 -11.95
C HIS A 69 3.29 -7.36 -12.57
N ARG A 70 4.10 -7.30 -13.63
CA ARG A 70 4.44 -6.04 -14.34
C ARG A 70 3.22 -5.27 -14.84
N LEU A 71 2.12 -5.96 -15.17
CA LEU A 71 0.87 -5.33 -15.63
C LEU A 71 0.16 -4.52 -14.54
N ALA A 72 0.45 -4.76 -13.26
CA ALA A 72 -0.07 -3.98 -12.14
C ALA A 72 0.88 -2.85 -11.71
N ARG A 73 2.05 -2.74 -12.34
CA ARG A 73 3.09 -1.74 -12.03
C ARG A 73 3.01 -0.57 -13.01
N PRO A 74 2.87 0.66 -12.52
CA PRO A 74 3.11 1.84 -13.32
C PRO A 74 4.55 1.88 -13.85
N PRO A 75 4.81 2.59 -14.97
CA PRO A 75 3.82 3.00 -15.97
C PRO A 75 3.27 1.78 -16.74
N VAL A 76 1.97 1.50 -16.61
CA VAL A 76 1.37 0.24 -17.09
C VAL A 76 1.57 0.05 -18.59
N GLY A 77 1.51 1.15 -19.37
CA GLY A 77 1.70 1.14 -20.82
C GLY A 77 3.02 0.50 -21.29
N GLU A 78 4.10 0.70 -20.54
CA GLU A 78 5.43 0.14 -20.87
C GLU A 78 5.51 -1.38 -20.71
N HIS A 79 4.52 -1.99 -20.06
CA HIS A 79 4.51 -3.41 -19.73
C HIS A 79 3.52 -4.23 -20.57
N LEU A 80 2.81 -3.59 -21.51
CA LEU A 80 1.79 -4.23 -22.35
C LEU A 80 2.36 -5.02 -23.54
N GLY A 81 3.59 -4.70 -23.98
CA GLY A 81 4.17 -5.15 -25.26
C GLY A 81 4.33 -6.66 -25.46
N ALA A 82 3.99 -7.47 -24.45
CA ALA A 82 4.07 -8.93 -24.47
C ALA A 82 2.73 -9.65 -24.23
N MET A 83 1.60 -8.93 -24.15
CA MET A 83 0.29 -9.54 -23.91
C MET A 83 -0.31 -10.09 -25.21
N SER A 84 -0.59 -11.39 -25.25
CA SER A 84 -1.33 -12.03 -26.35
C SER A 84 -2.84 -11.84 -26.19
N ALA A 85 -3.61 -12.09 -27.25
CA ALA A 85 -5.09 -12.06 -27.17
C ALA A 85 -5.63 -13.09 -26.15
N ALA A 86 -4.99 -14.26 -26.04
CA ALA A 86 -5.35 -15.28 -25.05
C ALA A 86 -5.06 -14.83 -23.61
N ASP A 87 -3.96 -14.10 -23.38
CA ASP A 87 -3.67 -13.52 -22.06
C ASP A 87 -4.69 -12.44 -21.70
N ALA A 88 -5.03 -11.57 -22.65
CA ALA A 88 -6.01 -10.51 -22.47
C ALA A 88 -7.40 -11.08 -22.15
N GLU A 89 -7.83 -12.11 -22.87
CA GLU A 89 -9.08 -12.82 -22.62
C GLU A 89 -9.12 -13.45 -21.23
N ALA A 90 -8.05 -14.16 -20.84
CA ALA A 90 -7.97 -14.81 -19.53
C ALA A 90 -8.01 -13.81 -18.37
N LEU A 91 -7.27 -12.71 -18.50
CA LEU A 91 -7.27 -11.62 -17.54
C LEU A 91 -8.66 -11.00 -17.40
N ALA A 92 -9.34 -10.75 -18.52
CA ALA A 92 -10.68 -10.18 -18.51
C ALA A 92 -11.68 -11.07 -17.77
N CYS A 93 -11.56 -12.39 -17.93
CA CYS A 93 -12.43 -13.34 -17.25
C CYS A 93 -12.14 -13.48 -15.76
N VAL A 94 -10.87 -13.41 -15.35
CA VAL A 94 -10.51 -13.31 -13.93
C VAL A 94 -11.11 -12.04 -13.31
N ALA A 95 -10.99 -10.90 -14.00
CA ALA A 95 -11.57 -9.64 -13.55
C ALA A 95 -13.10 -9.75 -13.40
N ALA A 96 -13.80 -10.30 -14.41
CA ALA A 96 -15.24 -10.53 -14.36
C ALA A 96 -15.65 -11.45 -13.19
N ARG A 97 -14.88 -12.52 -12.92
CA ARG A 97 -15.15 -13.43 -11.80
C ARG A 97 -15.08 -12.70 -10.46
N TRP A 98 -14.06 -11.87 -10.27
CA TRP A 98 -13.83 -11.14 -9.02
C TRP A 98 -14.74 -9.94 -8.82
N MET A 99 -15.22 -9.34 -9.92
CA MET A 99 -16.20 -8.25 -9.89
C MET A 99 -17.64 -8.73 -9.84
N ARG A 100 -17.89 -10.05 -9.93
CA ARG A 100 -19.25 -10.60 -9.87
C ARG A 100 -19.87 -10.32 -8.50
N TYR A 101 -20.75 -9.33 -8.47
CA TYR A 101 -21.57 -9.03 -7.31
C TYR A 101 -22.47 -10.23 -6.96
N ARG A 102 -22.63 -10.46 -5.66
CA ARG A 102 -23.59 -11.42 -5.11
C ARG A 102 -24.50 -10.68 -4.13
N PRO A 103 -25.82 -10.65 -4.37
CA PRO A 103 -26.76 -10.02 -3.44
C PRO A 103 -26.54 -10.50 -2.01
N GLY A 104 -26.42 -9.55 -1.07
CA GLY A 104 -26.21 -9.84 0.35
C GLY A 104 -24.75 -10.11 0.76
N GLN A 105 -23.78 -10.05 -0.16
CA GLN A 105 -22.35 -10.17 0.16
C GLN A 105 -21.57 -8.95 -0.36
N LEU A 106 -20.76 -8.35 0.52
CA LEU A 106 -19.77 -7.36 0.08
C LEU A 106 -18.66 -8.10 -0.69
N ALA A 107 -18.32 -7.59 -1.87
CA ALA A 107 -17.20 -8.09 -2.66
C ALA A 107 -15.88 -7.98 -1.86
N ASP A 108 -14.95 -8.92 -2.08
CA ASP A 108 -13.58 -8.75 -1.58
C ASP A 108 -12.97 -7.55 -2.30
N LEU A 109 -12.83 -6.43 -1.60
CA LEU A 109 -12.35 -5.18 -2.18
C LEU A 109 -10.91 -5.30 -2.71
N ARG A 110 -10.12 -6.29 -2.26
CA ARG A 110 -8.81 -6.59 -2.85
C ARG A 110 -8.96 -7.14 -4.26
N ALA A 111 -9.92 -8.04 -4.46
CA ALA A 111 -10.21 -8.63 -5.75
C ALA A 111 -10.76 -7.57 -6.72
N VAL A 112 -11.63 -6.67 -6.23
CA VAL A 112 -12.10 -5.50 -6.99
C VAL A 112 -10.93 -4.59 -7.39
N ASN A 113 -10.01 -4.31 -6.46
CA ASN A 113 -8.83 -3.49 -6.75
C ASN A 113 -7.93 -4.11 -7.82
N THR A 114 -7.64 -5.40 -7.71
CA THR A 114 -6.83 -6.11 -8.72
C THR A 114 -7.55 -6.15 -10.06
N ALA A 115 -8.86 -6.37 -10.06
CA ALA A 115 -9.67 -6.36 -11.28
C ALA A 115 -9.69 -4.98 -11.95
N CYS A 116 -9.70 -3.87 -11.20
CA CYS A 116 -9.53 -2.52 -11.77
C CYS A 116 -8.18 -2.38 -12.50
N LYS A 117 -7.08 -2.88 -11.94
CA LYS A 117 -5.76 -2.83 -12.58
C LYS A 117 -5.72 -3.64 -13.87
N ILE A 118 -6.35 -4.82 -13.86
CA ILE A 118 -6.52 -5.65 -15.05
C ILE A 118 -7.30 -4.87 -16.12
N LEU A 119 -8.44 -4.28 -15.74
CA LEU A 119 -9.29 -3.51 -16.65
C LEU A 119 -8.55 -2.34 -17.28
N GLY A 120 -7.72 -1.64 -16.50
CA GLY A 120 -6.83 -0.59 -16.99
C GLY A 120 -5.82 -1.07 -18.02
N ALA A 121 -5.13 -2.18 -17.73
CA ALA A 121 -4.19 -2.78 -18.66
C ALA A 121 -4.88 -3.26 -19.95
N LEU A 122 -6.08 -3.85 -19.85
CA LEU A 122 -6.88 -4.28 -20.99
C LEU A 122 -7.40 -3.09 -21.82
N ALA A 123 -7.80 -2.00 -21.17
CA ALA A 123 -8.25 -0.79 -21.88
C ALA A 123 -7.11 -0.18 -22.71
N LEU A 124 -5.90 -0.08 -22.15
CA LEU A 124 -4.72 0.36 -22.89
C LEU A 124 -4.36 -0.63 -24.01
N HIS A 125 -4.45 -1.93 -23.75
CA HIS A 125 -4.23 -2.96 -24.78
C HIS A 125 -5.23 -2.82 -25.93
N GLN A 126 -6.52 -2.64 -25.64
CA GLN A 126 -7.59 -2.47 -26.62
C GLN A 126 -7.40 -1.22 -27.47
N GLN A 127 -6.90 -0.12 -26.88
CA GLN A 127 -6.56 1.10 -27.62
C GLN A 127 -5.43 0.86 -28.61
N ALA A 128 -4.41 0.07 -28.23
CA ALA A 128 -3.28 -0.25 -29.10
C ALA A 128 -3.60 -1.35 -30.13
N ARG A 129 -4.46 -2.30 -29.78
CA ARG A 129 -4.82 -3.48 -30.58
C ARG A 129 -6.32 -3.79 -30.41
N PRO A 130 -7.19 -3.16 -31.21
CA PRO A 130 -8.63 -3.34 -31.08
C PRO A 130 -9.06 -4.79 -31.38
N ASP A 131 -9.71 -5.43 -30.41
CA ASP A 131 -10.35 -6.74 -30.55
C ASP A 131 -11.82 -6.64 -30.07
N PRO A 132 -12.83 -6.97 -30.89
CA PRO A 132 -14.24 -6.90 -30.48
C PRO A 132 -14.60 -7.79 -29.28
N LEU A 133 -13.94 -8.95 -29.14
CA LEU A 133 -14.16 -9.87 -28.03
C LEU A 133 -13.62 -9.27 -26.72
N ILE A 134 -12.40 -8.74 -26.75
CA ILE A 134 -11.78 -8.07 -25.59
C ILE A 134 -12.57 -6.81 -25.21
N GLY A 135 -13.00 -6.01 -26.18
CA GLY A 135 -13.89 -4.87 -25.95
C GLY A 135 -15.21 -5.28 -25.28
N GLY A 136 -15.81 -6.40 -25.70
CA GLY A 136 -17.01 -6.96 -25.08
C GLY A 136 -16.80 -7.40 -23.62
N TYR A 137 -15.66 -8.00 -23.30
CA TYR A 137 -15.30 -8.33 -21.92
C TYR A 137 -15.08 -7.07 -21.07
N ILE A 138 -14.34 -6.08 -21.57
CA ILE A 138 -14.09 -4.80 -20.89
C ILE A 138 -15.42 -4.14 -20.51
N ALA A 139 -16.36 -4.04 -21.46
CA ALA A 139 -17.68 -3.47 -21.21
C ALA A 139 -18.46 -4.25 -20.13
N THR A 140 -18.44 -5.59 -20.20
CA THR A 140 -19.11 -6.45 -19.22
C THR A 140 -18.55 -6.26 -17.80
N VAL A 141 -17.23 -6.22 -17.67
CA VAL A 141 -16.54 -6.00 -16.39
C VAL A 141 -16.80 -4.59 -15.86
N ALA A 142 -16.87 -3.59 -16.74
CA ALA A 142 -17.18 -2.20 -16.37
C ALA A 142 -18.60 -2.07 -15.78
N GLU A 143 -19.61 -2.70 -16.37
CA GLU A 143 -20.98 -2.73 -15.82
C GLU A 143 -20.98 -3.32 -14.39
N GLN A 144 -20.26 -4.42 -14.17
CA GLN A 144 -20.13 -5.05 -12.84
C GLN A 144 -19.39 -4.18 -11.83
N LEU A 145 -18.38 -3.42 -12.29
CA LEU A 145 -17.66 -2.46 -11.46
C LEU A 145 -18.58 -1.32 -11.00
N GLU A 146 -19.43 -0.79 -11.89
CA GLU A 146 -20.41 0.24 -11.55
C GLU A 146 -21.40 -0.24 -10.48
N GLU A 147 -21.96 -1.44 -10.63
CA GLU A 147 -22.83 -2.05 -9.63
C GLU A 147 -22.10 -2.22 -8.28
N THR A 148 -20.90 -2.80 -8.30
CA THR A 148 -20.11 -3.08 -7.10
C THR A 148 -19.73 -1.79 -6.36
N THR A 149 -19.32 -0.77 -7.10
CA THR A 149 -18.93 0.52 -6.51
C THR A 149 -20.12 1.34 -6.05
N GLY A 150 -21.28 1.19 -6.70
CA GLY A 150 -22.56 1.72 -6.21
C GLY A 150 -22.94 1.15 -4.84
N VAL A 151 -22.82 -0.17 -4.67
CA VAL A 151 -23.05 -0.84 -3.37
C VAL A 151 -22.02 -0.39 -2.32
N LEU A 152 -20.75 -0.28 -2.70
CA LEU A 152 -19.69 0.24 -1.82
C LEU A 152 -19.99 1.66 -1.36
N ALA A 153 -20.38 2.56 -2.26
CA ALA A 153 -20.72 3.94 -1.93
C ALA A 153 -21.92 4.01 -0.96
N LEU A 154 -22.95 3.18 -1.17
CA LEU A 154 -24.08 3.07 -0.25
C LEU A 154 -23.64 2.54 1.12
N HIS A 155 -22.79 1.51 1.14
CA HIS A 155 -22.25 0.97 2.38
C HIS A 155 -21.44 2.01 3.17
N LEU A 156 -20.58 2.78 2.50
CA LEU A 156 -19.79 3.83 3.14
C LEU A 156 -20.66 4.96 3.70
N ARG A 157 -21.74 5.34 2.99
CA ARG A 157 -22.74 6.32 3.47
C ARG A 157 -23.46 5.85 4.73
N ASN A 158 -23.86 4.59 4.76
CA ASN A 158 -24.69 4.03 5.84
C ASN A 158 -23.87 3.41 6.98
N ARG A 159 -22.54 3.48 6.90
CA ARG A 159 -21.67 2.79 7.87
C ARG A 159 -21.89 3.35 9.28
N LEU A 160 -21.94 2.47 10.29
CA LEU A 160 -21.87 2.86 11.70
C LEU A 160 -20.41 3.12 12.12
N ASN A 161 -20.17 3.59 13.35
CA ASN A 161 -18.82 4.00 13.75
C ASN A 161 -17.84 2.82 13.57
N PRO A 162 -16.58 3.08 13.19
CA PRO A 162 -15.58 2.03 13.08
C PRO A 162 -15.48 1.31 14.43
N PRO A 163 -15.26 -0.01 14.41
CA PRO A 163 -15.04 -0.76 15.64
C PRO A 163 -13.86 -0.15 16.40
N ALA A 164 -13.90 -0.31 17.73
CA ALA A 164 -12.75 0.02 18.56
C ALA A 164 -11.52 -0.73 18.02
N PRO A 165 -10.32 -0.11 18.03
CA PRO A 165 -9.12 -0.79 17.61
C PRO A 165 -8.93 -2.08 18.43
N PRO A 166 -8.33 -3.13 17.85
CA PRO A 166 -7.98 -4.32 18.59
C PRO A 166 -7.12 -3.94 19.81
N PRO A 167 -7.01 -4.78 20.85
CA PRO A 167 -6.10 -4.53 21.96
C PRO A 167 -4.69 -4.29 21.40
N ILE A 168 -4.21 -3.07 21.57
CA ILE A 168 -2.95 -2.58 21.04
C ILE A 168 -1.89 -2.70 22.13
N PRO A 169 -0.68 -3.21 21.82
CA PRO A 169 0.47 -3.06 22.69
C PRO A 169 0.65 -1.59 23.12
N PRO A 170 0.84 -1.30 24.41
CA PRO A 170 0.86 0.07 24.90
C PRO A 170 1.94 0.88 24.19
N ALA A 171 1.63 2.14 23.87
CA ALA A 171 2.61 3.09 23.33
C ALA A 171 3.71 3.43 24.35
N ALA A 172 3.42 3.24 25.65
CA ALA A 172 4.39 3.37 26.72
C ALA A 172 5.27 2.12 26.81
N LEU A 173 6.57 2.31 26.58
CA LEU A 173 7.57 1.26 26.71
C LEU A 173 8.14 1.31 28.14
N GLU A 174 8.05 0.19 28.87
CA GLU A 174 8.60 0.09 30.21
C GLU A 174 10.12 0.35 30.21
N PRO A 175 10.67 1.15 31.15
CA PRO A 175 12.11 1.38 31.25
C PRO A 175 12.82 0.11 31.73
N LEU A 176 13.74 -0.43 30.93
CA LEU A 176 14.64 -1.50 31.36
C LEU A 176 15.94 -0.93 31.95
N ARG A 177 16.44 -1.56 33.02
CA ARG A 177 17.72 -1.18 33.64
C ARG A 177 18.89 -1.51 32.71
N ALA A 178 19.81 -0.56 32.57
CA ALA A 178 20.86 -0.54 31.56
C ALA A 178 21.79 -1.76 31.58
N ARG A 179 22.02 -2.35 30.40
CA ARG A 179 23.14 -3.23 30.09
C ARG A 179 23.69 -2.82 28.73
N THR A 180 24.60 -1.85 28.72
CA THR A 180 25.27 -1.24 27.54
C THR A 180 24.38 -0.39 26.62
N ARG A 181 24.92 0.72 26.11
CA ARG A 181 24.23 1.59 25.15
C ARG A 181 24.26 0.97 23.75
N ALA A 182 23.10 0.86 23.10
CA ALA A 182 23.00 0.39 21.72
C ALA A 182 23.06 1.56 20.72
N ARG A 183 23.74 1.35 19.60
CA ARG A 183 23.85 2.33 18.50
C ARG A 183 22.65 2.19 17.56
N VAL A 184 22.15 3.30 17.05
CA VAL A 184 20.98 3.34 16.16
C VAL A 184 21.36 3.95 14.82
N ALA A 185 20.96 3.31 13.73
CA ALA A 185 21.03 3.88 12.38
C ALA A 185 19.65 4.03 11.76
N VAL A 186 19.47 5.09 10.98
CA VAL A 186 18.30 5.29 10.12
C VAL A 186 18.70 4.93 8.69
N LEU A 187 17.99 3.98 8.07
CA LEU A 187 18.11 3.67 6.65
C LEU A 187 16.96 4.33 5.90
N ALA A 188 17.29 5.24 4.99
CA ALA A 188 16.29 6.04 4.28
C ALA A 188 16.83 6.60 2.95
N PRO A 189 15.96 6.93 1.98
CA PRO A 189 16.35 7.83 0.89
C PRO A 189 16.84 9.18 1.44
N PRO A 190 17.80 9.87 0.78
CA PRO A 190 18.35 11.14 1.26
C PRO A 190 17.29 12.24 1.39
N THR A 191 16.22 12.15 0.61
CA THR A 191 15.10 13.10 0.61
C THR A 191 13.92 12.64 1.49
N SER A 192 14.11 11.68 2.39
CA SER A 192 13.04 11.22 3.28
C SER A 192 12.69 12.27 4.36
N ARG A 193 11.46 12.81 4.31
CA ARG A 193 10.95 13.71 5.36
C ARG A 193 10.86 13.00 6.71
N VAL A 194 10.44 11.73 6.71
CA VAL A 194 10.35 10.92 7.94
C VAL A 194 11.73 10.76 8.58
N ALA A 195 12.78 10.52 7.78
CA ALA A 195 14.14 10.41 8.31
C ALA A 195 14.63 11.73 8.92
N ALA A 196 14.32 12.87 8.29
CA ALA A 196 14.69 14.18 8.80
C ALA A 196 14.00 14.48 10.14
N GLU A 197 12.68 14.26 10.23
CA GLU A 197 11.90 14.41 11.48
C GLU A 197 12.38 13.44 12.56
N LEU A 198 12.69 12.19 12.20
CA LEU A 198 13.21 11.16 13.10
C LEU A 198 14.58 11.54 13.68
N LEU A 199 15.55 11.93 12.86
CA LEU A 199 16.88 12.33 13.32
C LEU A 199 16.82 13.57 14.21
N THR A 200 15.97 14.54 13.87
CA THR A 200 15.74 15.75 14.69
C THR A 200 15.17 15.38 16.05
N GLY A 201 14.16 14.49 16.09
CA GLY A 201 13.56 14.05 17.35
C GLY A 201 14.49 13.17 18.20
N LEU A 202 15.31 12.32 17.58
CA LEU A 202 16.32 11.52 18.28
C LEU A 202 17.39 12.42 18.92
N ALA A 203 17.89 13.42 18.19
CA ALA A 203 18.83 14.40 18.72
C ALA A 203 18.23 15.19 19.90
N ALA A 204 16.95 15.56 19.84
CA ALA A 204 16.24 16.19 20.96
C ALA A 204 16.13 15.28 22.21
N CYS A 205 16.23 13.96 22.03
CA CYS A 205 16.31 12.98 23.11
C CYS A 205 17.77 12.63 23.51
N SER A 206 18.77 13.40 23.06
CA SER A 206 20.19 13.15 23.28
C SER A 206 20.66 11.77 22.76
N LEU A 207 20.06 11.31 21.66
CA LEU A 207 20.40 10.06 20.98
C LEU A 207 21.00 10.37 19.61
N ASP A 208 22.31 10.17 19.49
CA ASP A 208 23.05 10.32 18.24
C ASP A 208 22.82 9.10 17.33
N ALA A 209 21.86 9.23 16.41
CA ALA A 209 21.63 8.25 15.36
C ALA A 209 22.28 8.68 14.05
N VAL A 210 22.83 7.72 13.32
CA VAL A 210 23.47 7.97 12.02
C VAL A 210 22.51 7.70 10.87
N LEU A 211 22.58 8.52 9.81
CA LEU A 211 21.85 8.27 8.57
C LEU A 211 22.71 7.48 7.60
N ILE A 212 22.20 6.33 7.16
CA ILE A 212 22.70 5.60 5.99
C ILE A 212 21.75 5.90 4.82
N ALA A 213 22.21 6.70 3.86
CA ALA A 213 21.40 7.15 2.75
C ALA A 213 21.34 6.11 1.63
N TRP A 214 20.14 5.61 1.35
CA TRP A 214 19.84 4.72 0.24
C TRP A 214 19.76 5.51 -1.08
N CYS A 215 20.79 5.37 -1.91
CA CYS A 215 21.00 6.10 -3.16
C CYS A 215 21.22 5.12 -4.34
N PRO A 216 20.24 4.27 -4.68
CA PRO A 216 20.41 3.28 -5.74
C PRO A 216 20.69 3.98 -7.09
N PRO A 217 21.48 3.36 -7.98
CA PRO A 217 21.72 3.93 -9.30
C PRO A 217 20.40 4.08 -10.08
N PRO A 218 20.30 5.06 -10.99
CA PRO A 218 19.12 5.25 -11.83
C PRO A 218 18.72 3.93 -12.53
N GLY A 219 17.43 3.58 -12.48
CA GLY A 219 16.90 2.34 -13.06
C GLY A 219 17.09 1.07 -12.21
N ALA A 220 17.90 1.08 -11.14
CA ALA A 220 18.07 -0.08 -10.26
C ALA A 220 16.90 -0.29 -9.29
N THR A 221 16.12 0.77 -9.03
CA THR A 221 14.78 0.62 -8.46
C THR A 221 13.78 0.65 -9.60
N SER A 222 13.26 -0.52 -9.97
CA SER A 222 12.23 -0.65 -11.02
C SER A 222 10.85 -0.12 -10.57
N ILE A 223 10.81 0.74 -9.54
CA ILE A 223 9.59 1.23 -8.91
C ILE A 223 9.55 2.74 -9.18
N PRO A 224 8.64 3.23 -10.04
CA PRO A 224 8.49 4.65 -10.29
C PRO A 224 8.13 5.42 -9.01
N PRO A 225 8.47 6.72 -8.89
CA PRO A 225 8.02 7.61 -7.80
C PRO A 225 6.52 7.49 -7.47
N GLU A 226 5.70 7.22 -8.48
CA GLU A 226 4.24 7.07 -8.44
C GLU A 226 3.78 5.72 -7.85
N SER A 227 4.70 4.78 -7.66
CA SER A 227 4.46 3.47 -7.03
C SER A 227 4.91 3.41 -5.57
N TYR A 228 5.50 4.49 -5.03
CA TYR A 228 5.85 4.58 -3.61
C TYR A 228 4.64 5.01 -2.75
N TYR A 229 4.84 4.97 -1.43
CA TYR A 229 3.92 5.54 -0.44
C TYR A 229 3.52 7.01 -0.71
N ALA A 230 4.28 7.74 -1.52
CA ALA A 230 3.91 9.08 -1.98
C ALA A 230 2.57 9.10 -2.74
N SER A 231 2.21 8.00 -3.40
CA SER A 231 0.95 7.84 -4.12
C SER A 231 -0.21 7.38 -3.24
N ALA A 232 0.05 7.06 -1.96
CA ALA A 232 -0.96 6.50 -1.09
C ALA A 232 -2.13 7.48 -0.88
N TRP A 233 -3.33 6.93 -0.71
CA TRP A 233 -4.52 7.74 -0.49
C TRP A 233 -4.51 8.40 0.89
N TYR A 234 -4.78 9.70 0.89
CA TYR A 234 -5.12 10.49 2.08
C TYR A 234 -6.22 11.48 1.68
N PRO A 235 -7.18 11.78 2.58
CA PRO A 235 -8.10 12.89 2.35
C PRO A 235 -7.30 14.18 2.19
N GLU A 236 -7.83 15.14 1.42
CA GLU A 236 -7.14 16.40 1.07
C GLU A 236 -6.36 16.98 2.27
N PRO A 237 -5.04 16.81 2.32
CA PRO A 237 -4.23 17.24 3.42
C PRO A 237 -4.04 18.75 3.31
N ALA A 238 -4.08 19.42 4.44
CA ALA A 238 -3.55 20.76 4.57
C ALA A 238 -2.12 20.79 4.01
N PRO A 239 -1.67 21.93 3.47
CA PRO A 239 -0.28 22.13 3.11
C PRO A 239 0.60 21.62 4.25
N GLU A 240 1.52 20.71 3.94
CA GLU A 240 2.40 20.21 4.99
C GLU A 240 3.26 21.38 5.47
N GLY A 241 3.37 21.57 6.79
CA GLY A 241 4.22 22.61 7.36
C GLY A 241 5.69 22.44 7.02
N ASP A 242 6.52 23.36 7.53
CA ASP A 242 7.95 23.43 7.22
C ASP A 242 8.64 22.09 7.32
N ARG A 243 9.46 21.83 6.30
CA ARG A 243 10.25 20.61 6.22
C ARG A 243 11.54 20.82 7.05
N PRO A 244 11.91 19.87 7.92
CA PRO A 244 13.21 19.93 8.57
C PRO A 244 14.34 19.95 7.53
N PRO A 245 15.51 20.52 7.87
CA PRO A 245 16.66 20.50 6.99
C PRO A 245 17.01 19.06 6.59
N THR A 246 17.46 18.89 5.35
CA THR A 246 17.91 17.58 4.87
C THR A 246 19.10 17.12 5.72
N PRO A 247 19.00 15.96 6.40
CA PRO A 247 20.09 15.45 7.22
C PRO A 247 21.31 15.10 6.37
N THR A 248 22.50 15.38 6.88
CA THR A 248 23.75 14.94 6.25
C THR A 248 23.93 13.44 6.50
N PRO A 249 24.04 12.60 5.46
CA PRO A 249 24.29 11.17 5.65
C PRO A 249 25.70 10.92 6.18
N ALA A 250 25.83 9.97 7.10
CA ALA A 250 27.13 9.45 7.52
C ALA A 250 27.77 8.63 6.40
N GLU A 251 26.94 7.95 5.61
CA GLU A 251 27.37 7.13 4.48
C GLU A 251 26.25 7.07 3.43
N GLN A 252 26.63 7.08 2.15
CA GLN A 252 25.72 6.84 1.03
C GLN A 252 25.98 5.43 0.52
N VAL A 253 24.90 4.68 0.28
CA VAL A 253 24.96 3.29 -0.20
C VAL A 253 24.13 3.17 -1.47
N HIS A 254 24.68 2.48 -2.46
CA HIS A 254 24.12 2.40 -3.81
C HIS A 254 23.54 1.01 -4.12
N ASN A 255 23.82 0.02 -3.28
CA ASN A 255 23.24 -1.31 -3.37
C ASN A 255 23.03 -1.92 -1.98
N TRP A 256 22.31 -3.03 -1.95
CA TRP A 256 21.92 -3.68 -0.70
C TRP A 256 23.09 -4.28 0.09
N ASP A 257 24.20 -4.61 -0.58
CA ASP A 257 25.35 -5.22 0.08
C ASP A 257 26.20 -4.15 0.79
N GLU A 258 26.36 -2.98 0.18
CA GLU A 258 26.87 -1.77 0.84
C GLU A 258 25.99 -1.37 2.04
N ALA A 259 24.66 -1.36 1.86
CA ALA A 259 23.73 -1.06 2.94
C ALA A 259 23.90 -2.03 4.13
N ALA A 260 23.95 -3.34 3.88
CA ALA A 260 24.15 -4.34 4.93
C ALA A 260 25.50 -4.14 5.64
N THR A 261 26.58 -3.91 4.88
CA THR A 261 27.94 -3.72 5.41
C THR A 261 28.04 -2.46 6.29
N ALA A 262 27.47 -1.36 5.82
CA ALA A 262 27.44 -0.10 6.57
C ALA A 262 26.68 -0.26 7.89
N LEU A 263 25.47 -0.85 7.83
CA LEU A 263 24.61 -1.06 8.99
C LEU A 263 25.25 -1.98 10.03
N SER A 264 25.84 -3.10 9.63
CA SER A 264 26.49 -4.04 10.57
C SER A 264 27.69 -3.42 11.30
N ARG A 265 28.34 -2.43 10.68
CA ARG A 265 29.49 -1.72 11.24
C ARG A 265 29.05 -0.63 12.24
N CYS A 266 28.01 0.13 11.89
CA CYS A 266 27.69 1.38 12.59
C CYS A 266 26.58 1.27 13.65
N ALA A 267 25.74 0.22 13.64
CA ALA A 267 24.56 0.18 14.49
C ALA A 267 24.24 -1.20 15.09
N ASP A 268 23.49 -1.19 16.18
CA ASP A 268 22.87 -2.36 16.80
C ASP A 268 21.39 -2.51 16.41
N LEU A 269 20.72 -1.39 16.07
CA LEU A 269 19.34 -1.33 15.60
C LEU A 269 19.25 -0.48 14.32
N THR A 270 18.43 -0.92 13.36
CA THR A 270 18.09 -0.13 12.17
C THR A 270 16.65 0.39 12.27
N LEU A 271 16.43 1.68 11.99
CA LEU A 271 15.11 2.27 11.78
C LEU A 271 14.89 2.46 10.28
N LEU A 272 13.79 1.94 9.74
CA LEU A 272 13.43 2.14 8.33
C LEU A 272 12.54 3.38 8.19
N ALA A 273 12.90 4.29 7.28
CA ALA A 273 12.15 5.53 7.07
C ALA A 273 11.89 5.81 5.58
N GLY A 274 10.78 5.27 5.06
CA GLY A 274 10.36 5.46 3.66
C GLY A 274 11.12 4.59 2.66
N MET A 275 11.41 3.34 3.05
CA MET A 275 12.17 2.39 2.23
C MET A 275 11.28 1.61 1.26
N PRO A 276 11.82 1.14 0.12
CA PRO A 276 11.21 0.07 -0.67
C PRO A 276 11.26 -1.26 0.08
N ILE A 277 10.89 -2.38 -0.57
CA ILE A 277 11.07 -3.70 0.02
C ILE A 277 12.55 -3.98 0.28
N VAL A 278 12.91 -4.04 1.56
CA VAL A 278 14.29 -4.25 2.02
C VAL A 278 14.58 -5.75 2.10
N PRO A 279 15.67 -6.25 1.49
CA PRO A 279 16.01 -7.66 1.54
C PRO A 279 16.29 -8.16 2.97
N GLY A 280 15.94 -9.42 3.26
CA GLY A 280 16.11 -10.03 4.58
C GLY A 280 17.53 -9.93 5.14
N ARG A 281 18.57 -10.02 4.29
CA ARG A 281 19.97 -9.86 4.71
C ARG A 281 20.30 -8.45 5.24
N VAL A 282 19.63 -7.42 4.72
CA VAL A 282 19.79 -6.03 5.18
C VAL A 282 18.98 -5.82 6.45
N LEU A 283 17.77 -6.39 6.54
CA LEU A 283 16.94 -6.37 7.75
C LEU A 283 17.61 -7.05 8.96
N ALA A 284 18.46 -8.04 8.69
CA ALA A 284 19.22 -8.78 9.70
C ALA A 284 20.67 -8.28 9.90
N ALA A 285 21.07 -7.19 9.22
CA ALA A 285 22.46 -6.72 9.26
C ALA A 285 22.89 -6.20 10.64
N THR A 286 21.94 -5.70 11.43
CA THR A 286 22.17 -5.24 12.80
C THR A 286 21.73 -6.30 13.81
N ARG A 287 22.41 -6.37 14.96
CA ARG A 287 22.17 -7.40 16.00
C ARG A 287 20.72 -7.46 16.49
N LEU A 288 20.06 -6.31 16.62
CA LEU A 288 18.67 -6.18 17.06
C LEU A 288 17.69 -6.13 15.88
N GLY A 289 18.21 -6.16 14.65
CA GLY A 289 17.44 -6.11 13.42
C GLY A 289 16.93 -4.72 13.06
N ALA A 290 16.01 -4.69 12.10
CA ALA A 290 15.40 -3.47 11.59
C ALA A 290 13.96 -3.32 12.04
N VAL A 291 13.55 -2.14 12.49
CA VAL A 291 12.16 -1.80 12.83
C VAL A 291 11.56 -0.84 11.82
N ASN A 292 10.27 -0.98 11.57
CA ASN A 292 9.49 -0.17 10.63
C ASN A 292 8.23 0.36 11.30
N ALA A 293 7.78 1.56 10.89
CA ALA A 293 6.48 2.10 11.27
C ALA A 293 5.50 1.99 10.10
N HIS A 294 4.48 1.16 10.28
CA HIS A 294 3.44 0.89 9.31
C HIS A 294 2.14 1.64 9.64
N ASN A 295 1.40 2.09 8.62
CA ASN A 295 0.18 2.91 8.76
C ASN A 295 -1.11 2.10 8.77
N GLY A 296 -1.07 0.86 9.27
CA GLY A 296 -2.23 -0.01 9.40
C GLY A 296 -2.20 -0.83 10.69
N ALA A 297 -3.40 -1.26 11.11
CA ALA A 297 -3.57 -2.17 12.24
C ALA A 297 -3.10 -3.58 11.84
N LEU A 298 -1.97 -4.04 12.39
CA LEU A 298 -1.45 -5.38 12.12
C LEU A 298 -2.13 -6.43 13.01
N PRO A 299 -2.42 -7.65 12.50
CA PRO A 299 -2.15 -8.17 11.15
C PRO A 299 -3.22 -7.84 10.09
N VAL A 300 -4.28 -7.13 10.47
CA VAL A 300 -5.51 -6.97 9.65
C VAL A 300 -5.28 -6.12 8.41
N LEU A 301 -4.36 -5.16 8.42
CA LEU A 301 -4.06 -4.24 7.31
C LEU A 301 -2.56 -4.21 7.01
N ARG A 302 -2.01 -5.24 6.34
CA ARG A 302 -0.60 -5.23 5.88
C ARG A 302 -0.46 -4.58 4.51
N GLY A 303 0.72 -4.04 4.20
CA GLY A 303 1.08 -3.61 2.86
C GLY A 303 0.76 -2.15 2.56
N MET A 304 0.43 -1.85 1.31
CA MET A 304 0.36 -0.45 0.83
C MET A 304 -1.01 0.18 1.06
N ASP A 305 -1.09 1.51 0.99
CA ASP A 305 -2.36 2.26 1.04
C ASP A 305 -3.20 2.02 2.31
N ALA A 306 -2.56 1.60 3.40
CA ALA A 306 -3.25 1.15 4.61
C ALA A 306 -4.31 2.15 5.16
N PRO A 307 -4.11 3.48 5.17
CA PRO A 307 -5.17 4.41 5.56
C PRO A 307 -6.40 4.36 4.64
N GLY A 308 -6.21 4.27 3.32
CA GLY A 308 -7.32 4.14 2.36
C GLY A 308 -8.04 2.81 2.50
N TRP A 309 -7.30 1.71 2.69
CA TRP A 309 -7.87 0.40 2.97
C TRP A 309 -8.64 0.36 4.29
N ALA A 310 -8.13 1.03 5.32
CA ALA A 310 -8.82 1.16 6.59
C ALA A 310 -10.19 1.83 6.40
N VAL A 311 -10.25 2.94 5.66
CA VAL A 311 -11.51 3.61 5.31
C VAL A 311 -12.41 2.71 4.47
N LEU A 312 -11.89 2.01 3.46
CA LEU A 312 -12.71 1.12 2.62
C LEU A 312 -13.29 -0.06 3.41
N THR A 313 -12.52 -0.65 4.31
CA THR A 313 -12.88 -1.87 5.05
C THR A 313 -13.51 -1.59 6.42
N GLY A 314 -13.57 -0.33 6.82
CA GLY A 314 -14.19 0.08 8.09
C GLY A 314 -13.31 -0.23 9.29
N GLN A 315 -12.01 -0.33 9.08
CA GLN A 315 -11.02 -0.55 10.12
C GLN A 315 -10.49 0.79 10.64
N PRO A 316 -10.04 0.85 11.91
CA PRO A 316 -9.39 2.05 12.42
C PRO A 316 -8.02 2.26 11.75
N ILE A 317 -7.64 3.53 11.61
CA ILE A 317 -6.28 3.89 11.23
C ILE A 317 -5.41 3.75 12.47
N VAL A 318 -4.35 2.95 12.36
CA VAL A 318 -3.40 2.67 13.44
C VAL A 318 -2.00 2.81 12.86
N CYS A 319 -1.12 3.49 13.59
CA CYS A 319 0.31 3.43 13.35
C CYS A 319 0.91 2.30 14.17
N THR A 320 1.58 1.35 13.54
CA THR A 320 2.13 0.15 14.16
C THR A 320 3.64 0.09 13.93
N VAL A 321 4.44 0.14 15.00
CA VAL A 321 5.87 -0.14 14.91
C VAL A 321 6.08 -1.64 15.12
N HIS A 322 6.74 -2.27 14.16
CA HIS A 322 7.00 -3.70 14.16
C HIS A 322 8.44 -4.00 13.75
N LEU A 323 8.90 -5.20 14.09
CA LEU A 323 10.17 -5.72 13.62
C LEU A 323 10.01 -6.11 12.15
N ALA A 324 10.86 -5.61 11.27
CA ALA A 324 10.81 -5.90 9.85
C ALA A 324 11.40 -7.30 9.58
N ARG A 325 10.64 -8.10 8.83
CA ARG A 325 10.98 -9.47 8.42
C ARG A 325 10.93 -9.57 6.90
N SER A 326 11.31 -10.72 6.35
CA SER A 326 11.27 -10.97 4.90
C SER A 326 9.86 -10.83 4.30
N GLY A 327 8.81 -11.13 5.07
CA GLY A 327 7.43 -10.85 4.69
C GLY A 327 7.02 -9.41 5.03
N VAL A 328 6.26 -8.78 4.13
CA VAL A 328 5.72 -7.42 4.29
C VAL A 328 4.85 -7.33 5.54
N ASP A 329 5.27 -6.47 6.48
CA ASP A 329 4.59 -6.18 7.75
C ASP A 329 4.19 -7.44 8.56
N THR A 330 5.03 -8.47 8.51
CA THR A 330 4.76 -9.77 9.15
C THR A 330 5.35 -9.94 10.54
N GLY A 331 6.35 -9.12 10.91
CA GLY A 331 7.07 -9.30 12.16
C GLY A 331 6.32 -8.81 13.39
N GLU A 332 6.86 -9.15 14.54
CA GLU A 332 6.28 -8.89 15.84
C GLU A 332 6.10 -7.38 16.08
N VAL A 333 4.98 -7.00 16.67
CA VAL A 333 4.65 -5.61 17.00
C VAL A 333 5.41 -5.20 18.26
N LEU A 334 5.98 -4.00 18.28
CA LEU A 334 6.65 -3.41 19.44
C LEU A 334 5.78 -2.35 20.13
N ALA A 335 5.09 -1.53 19.33
CA ALA A 335 4.20 -0.48 19.82
C ALA A 335 3.15 -0.16 18.76
N SER A 336 1.98 0.33 19.15
CA SER A 336 1.04 0.88 18.18
C SER A 336 0.22 2.02 18.79
N GLU A 337 -0.39 2.82 17.93
CA GLU A 337 -1.28 3.89 18.34
C GLU A 337 -2.40 4.11 17.32
N PRO A 338 -3.66 4.20 17.76
CA PRO A 338 -4.74 4.63 16.89
C PRO A 338 -4.60 6.10 16.52
N VAL A 339 -4.81 6.43 15.26
CA VAL A 339 -4.84 7.82 14.78
C VAL A 339 -6.28 8.18 14.42
N PRO A 340 -7.00 8.93 15.27
CA PRO A 340 -8.39 9.29 15.02
C PRO A 340 -8.58 10.06 13.71
N MET A 341 -9.64 9.75 12.97
CA MET A 341 -10.00 10.43 11.72
C MET A 341 -10.51 11.88 11.89
N ALA A 342 -10.62 12.38 13.12
CA ALA A 342 -10.94 13.77 13.40
C ALA A 342 -9.99 14.72 12.63
N HIS A 343 -10.50 15.86 12.16
CA HIS A 343 -9.71 16.84 11.40
C HIS A 343 -8.97 16.25 10.19
N LEU A 344 -9.72 15.72 9.23
CA LEU A 344 -9.18 15.08 8.00
C LEU A 344 -8.05 15.84 7.30
N PRO A 345 -8.05 17.19 7.20
CA PRO A 345 -6.94 17.91 6.57
C PRO A 345 -5.58 17.66 7.23
N THR A 346 -5.52 17.36 8.52
CA THR A 346 -4.24 17.10 9.21
C THR A 346 -3.95 15.61 9.37
N LEU A 347 -4.81 14.72 8.87
CA LEU A 347 -4.70 13.27 9.09
C LEU A 347 -3.36 12.70 8.64
N LYS A 348 -2.89 13.03 7.43
CA LYS A 348 -1.59 12.57 6.92
C LYS A 348 -0.44 13.01 7.83
N ALA A 349 -0.45 14.26 8.26
CA ALA A 349 0.58 14.81 9.16
C ALA A 349 0.54 14.15 10.54
N ARG A 350 -0.66 13.89 11.08
CA ARG A 350 -0.85 13.21 12.37
C ARG A 350 -0.41 11.74 12.32
N ILE A 351 -0.69 11.04 11.22
CA ILE A 351 -0.17 9.68 10.99
C ILE A 351 1.36 9.69 10.97
N ARG A 352 1.97 10.60 10.20
CA ARG A 352 3.43 10.76 10.17
C ARG A 352 4.01 11.08 11.54
N ALA A 353 3.39 11.99 12.29
CA ALA A 353 3.82 12.33 13.65
C ALA A 353 3.75 11.13 14.59
N ALA A 354 2.72 10.28 14.48
CA ALA A 354 2.64 9.02 15.23
C ALA A 354 3.76 8.04 14.84
N GLN A 355 4.06 7.90 13.53
CA GLN A 355 5.18 7.07 13.06
C GLN A 355 6.51 7.51 13.68
N VAL A 356 6.83 8.81 13.57
CA VAL A 356 8.08 9.37 14.08
C VAL A 356 8.17 9.20 15.59
N ARG A 357 7.11 9.53 16.33
CA ARG A 357 7.12 9.42 17.80
C ARG A 357 7.29 7.98 18.27
N LEU A 358 6.60 7.01 17.68
CA LEU A 358 6.73 5.61 18.08
C LEU A 358 8.12 5.05 17.73
N LEU A 359 8.70 5.43 16.59
CA LEU A 359 10.08 5.05 16.24
C LEU A 359 11.09 5.65 17.23
N ILE A 360 10.93 6.91 17.62
CA ILE A 360 11.77 7.54 18.65
C ILE A 360 11.64 6.79 19.97
N ALA A 361 10.42 6.47 20.41
CA ALA A 361 10.21 5.74 21.65
C ALA A 361 10.94 4.38 21.67
N VAL A 362 10.82 3.61 20.58
CA VAL A 362 11.54 2.33 20.43
C VAL A 362 13.05 2.54 20.42
N ALA A 363 13.55 3.53 19.68
CA ALA A 363 14.98 3.83 19.60
C ALA A 363 15.57 4.24 20.96
N VAL A 364 14.87 5.09 21.72
CA VAL A 364 15.28 5.52 23.07
C VAL A 364 15.28 4.33 24.04
N HIS A 365 14.26 3.47 23.99
CA HIS A 365 14.24 2.24 24.79
C HIS A 365 15.43 1.35 24.45
N VAL A 366 15.72 1.13 23.17
CA VAL A 366 16.83 0.28 22.73
C VAL A 366 18.18 0.87 23.11
N ALA A 367 18.39 2.16 22.86
CA ALA A 367 19.64 2.84 23.15
C ALA A 367 19.97 2.86 24.66
N SER A 368 18.95 2.91 25.52
CA SER A 368 19.13 2.92 26.98
C SER A 368 19.27 1.52 27.60
N SER A 369 18.59 0.52 27.05
CA SER A 369 18.55 -0.83 27.61
C SER A 369 19.48 -1.85 26.95
N GLY A 370 19.86 -1.62 25.68
CA GLY A 370 20.54 -2.59 24.84
C GLY A 370 19.64 -3.70 24.28
N GLN A 371 18.32 -3.59 24.48
CA GLN A 371 17.34 -4.63 24.17
C GLN A 371 16.13 -4.05 23.41
N LEU A 372 15.46 -4.90 22.62
CA LEU A 372 14.19 -4.55 22.03
C LEU A 372 13.10 -4.51 23.11
N PRO A 373 12.09 -3.63 22.95
CA PRO A 373 10.83 -3.75 23.68
C PRO A 373 10.19 -5.14 23.55
N THR A 374 9.19 -5.41 24.40
CA THR A 374 8.36 -6.61 24.32
C THR A 374 7.86 -6.81 22.89
N LEU A 375 8.14 -7.98 22.33
CA LEU A 375 7.69 -8.39 21.01
C LEU A 375 6.34 -9.07 21.15
N TYR A 376 5.32 -8.49 20.52
CA TYR A 376 3.97 -9.05 20.49
C TYR A 376 3.76 -9.77 19.15
N PRO A 377 3.65 -11.12 19.13
CA PRO A 377 3.31 -11.84 17.91
C PRO A 377 1.96 -11.36 17.38
N GLN A 378 1.85 -11.18 16.06
CA GLN A 378 0.59 -10.79 15.44
C GLN A 378 -0.43 -11.93 15.55
N GLN A 379 -1.61 -11.66 16.12
CA GLN A 379 -2.69 -12.62 16.30
C GLN A 379 -3.87 -12.31 15.36
N GLY A 380 -4.55 -13.34 14.86
CA GLY A 380 -5.71 -13.22 13.98
C GLY A 380 -5.45 -13.57 12.52
N SER A 381 -6.36 -13.19 11.62
CA SER A 381 -6.28 -13.50 10.19
C SER A 381 -5.54 -12.40 9.44
N PRO A 382 -4.28 -12.63 8.99
CA PRO A 382 -3.53 -11.61 8.28
C PRO A 382 -4.10 -11.36 6.90
N VAL A 383 -4.13 -10.08 6.50
CA VAL A 383 -4.58 -9.67 5.18
C VAL A 383 -3.55 -8.73 4.56
N GLN A 384 -2.99 -9.16 3.43
CA GLN A 384 -2.10 -8.34 2.60
C GLN A 384 -2.95 -7.47 1.67
N TYR A 385 -2.71 -6.17 1.72
CA TYR A 385 -3.25 -5.19 0.80
C TYR A 385 -2.16 -4.63 -0.11
N TYR A 386 -2.60 -4.13 -1.26
CA TYR A 386 -1.74 -3.61 -2.31
C TYR A 386 -2.15 -2.18 -2.65
N ARG A 387 -1.37 -1.52 -3.50
CA ARG A 387 -1.65 -0.15 -3.92
C ARG A 387 -3.09 -0.02 -4.44
N LEU A 388 -3.83 0.98 -3.97
CA LEU A 388 -5.18 1.27 -4.42
C LEU A 388 -5.15 1.78 -5.87
N HIS A 389 -6.00 1.22 -6.71
CA HIS A 389 -6.23 1.73 -8.06
C HIS A 389 -6.88 3.13 -7.98
N PRO A 390 -6.51 4.09 -8.84
CA PRO A 390 -7.06 5.45 -8.81
C PRO A 390 -8.60 5.51 -8.86
N HIS A 391 -9.25 4.57 -9.56
CA HIS A 391 -10.70 4.42 -9.52
C HIS A 391 -11.27 4.30 -8.09
N LEU A 392 -10.70 3.44 -7.24
CA LEU A 392 -11.14 3.29 -5.85
C LEU A 392 -10.76 4.51 -5.00
N LYS A 393 -9.66 5.19 -5.31
CA LYS A 393 -9.27 6.45 -4.66
C LYS A 393 -10.29 7.57 -4.94
N ARG A 394 -10.85 7.65 -6.15
CA ARG A 394 -11.95 8.59 -6.46
C ARG A 394 -13.22 8.31 -5.65
N HIS A 395 -13.56 7.03 -5.44
CA HIS A 395 -14.67 6.66 -4.55
C HIS A 395 -14.40 7.05 -3.10
N LEU A 396 -13.17 6.88 -2.63
CA LEU A 396 -12.76 7.37 -1.31
C LEU A 396 -12.86 8.90 -1.20
N ASP A 397 -12.41 9.64 -2.22
CA ASP A 397 -12.54 11.11 -2.25
C ASP A 397 -14.01 11.55 -2.15
N ALA A 398 -14.91 10.89 -2.88
CA ALA A 398 -16.35 11.15 -2.81
C ALA A 398 -16.96 10.89 -1.42
N THR A 399 -16.28 10.10 -0.56
CA THR A 399 -16.73 9.85 0.82
C THR A 399 -16.24 10.88 1.83
N VAL A 400 -15.26 11.72 1.46
CA VAL A 400 -14.66 12.71 2.38
C VAL A 400 -15.70 13.66 3.01
N PRO A 401 -16.69 14.21 2.28
CA PRO A 401 -17.71 15.07 2.91
C PRO A 401 -18.51 14.35 4.00
N LEU A 402 -18.81 13.06 3.81
CA LEU A 402 -19.51 12.24 4.80
C LEU A 402 -18.63 11.99 6.02
N LEU A 403 -17.33 11.76 5.81
CA LEU A 403 -16.37 11.60 6.90
C LEU A 403 -16.24 12.91 7.71
N ARG A 404 -16.22 14.09 7.06
CA ARG A 404 -16.19 15.41 7.74
C ARG A 404 -17.45 15.69 8.56
N ALA A 405 -18.61 15.21 8.12
CA ALA A 405 -19.86 15.39 8.89
C ALA A 405 -19.89 14.53 10.16
N ARG A 406 -19.07 13.48 10.21
CA ARG A 406 -19.07 12.47 11.27
C ARG A 406 -17.96 12.66 12.31
N TYR A 407 -16.79 13.13 11.88
CA TYR A 407 -15.58 13.32 12.71
C TYR A 407 -15.09 14.76 12.61
#